data_AF-A0A2V2RD72-F1
#
_entry.id   AF-A0A2V2RD72-F1
#
_cell.length_a   1.000
_cell.length_b   1.000
_cell.length_c   1.000
_cell.angle_alpha   90.00
_cell.angle_beta   90.00
_cell.angle_gamma   90.00
#
_symmetry.space_group_name_H-M   'P 1'
#
loop_
_entity.id
_entity.type
_entity.pdbx_description
1 polymer ?
#
loop_
_entity_poly.entity_id
_entity_poly.type
_entity_poly.pdbx_seq_one_letter_code
_entity_poly.pdbx_strand_id
1 'polypeptide(L)'
;MNLSANLTFVLPTLTSTAVPYVLIIILVTSPLRSAVAQTTPRRQNLAVPPKQVSIPKVTFLYPPPYGTVFDRTCPQFLNTQIKPEWVQETVRRLPEFQSEWNTEGPKYLSVVFNEIRLKFPYDEMQAVLTVCPVSTMSMPLMINVRRFLVKAQDPAPAEDFSEVVFHELMHHYVSPLIVTSALRKKYATEPPVTLYHLHVMALEVFALLKLGKFKELDYLNHLYRTDPAPSYYKRAWQIVNDIEGYRAFVNELKTGPNGLKKTAIRYPALRRELLDRVQRDQAIRRELMTKGAQHPDPSVLSRMQSIDAENTRAMKGFINRYGWPTDELIGRDGVEAGFLIVQHADHDFQKQVLPLVQQAHRSYEISGQDYALLLDRVLVGDGRLQVYGTQAKPFDQWKGTVPVLEPIEDEVNVDKRRAEVGLPPLSDYLNMLKDMYFPRN
;
A
#
# COMPACT_ATOMS: atom_id res chain seq x y z
N MET A 1 -68.47 -16.81 10.98
CA MET A 1 -67.70 -17.59 9.98
C MET A 1 -66.55 -16.70 9.53
N ASN A 2 -65.34 -16.98 10.03
CA ASN A 2 -64.16 -16.13 9.86
C ASN A 2 -63.31 -16.59 8.68
N LEU A 3 -62.82 -15.62 7.92
CA LEU A 3 -61.79 -15.78 6.89
C LEU A 3 -60.42 -16.09 7.52
N SER A 4 -59.67 -17.01 6.91
CA SER A 4 -58.21 -17.06 7.00
C SER A 4 -57.62 -17.43 5.64
N ALA A 5 -56.86 -16.49 5.06
CA ALA A 5 -56.04 -16.69 3.89
C ALA A 5 -54.63 -17.12 4.33
N ASN A 6 -54.15 -18.26 3.85
CA ASN A 6 -52.78 -18.72 4.06
C ASN A 6 -51.88 -18.13 2.96
N LEU A 7 -51.04 -17.14 3.33
CA LEU A 7 -49.87 -16.74 2.54
C LEU A 7 -48.74 -17.73 2.81
N THR A 8 -48.34 -18.49 1.80
CA THR A 8 -47.09 -19.25 1.80
C THR A 8 -45.97 -18.30 1.38
N PHE A 9 -45.15 -17.85 2.34
CA PHE A 9 -43.91 -17.12 2.06
C PHE A 9 -42.87 -18.09 1.49
N VAL A 10 -42.59 -17.97 0.20
CA VAL A 10 -41.40 -18.57 -0.42
C VAL A 10 -40.23 -17.66 -0.04
N LEU A 11 -39.41 -18.09 0.93
CA LEU A 11 -38.11 -17.49 1.22
C LEU A 11 -37.19 -17.71 0.01
N PRO A 12 -36.51 -16.68 -0.52
CA PRO A 12 -35.44 -16.90 -1.48
C PRO A 12 -34.28 -17.58 -0.75
N THR A 13 -33.79 -18.67 -1.35
CA THR A 13 -32.60 -19.40 -0.93
C THR A 13 -31.40 -18.46 -0.81
N LEU A 14 -30.82 -18.39 0.39
CA LEU A 14 -29.54 -17.74 0.68
C LEU A 14 -28.42 -18.45 -0.07
N THR A 15 -28.09 -18.00 -1.29
CA THR A 15 -26.87 -18.45 -1.97
C THR A 15 -25.67 -17.66 -1.44
N SER A 16 -24.78 -18.39 -0.77
CA SER A 16 -23.48 -17.97 -0.25
C SER A 16 -22.52 -17.56 -1.37
N THR A 17 -22.73 -16.43 -2.02
CA THR A 17 -21.83 -15.90 -3.07
C THR A 17 -20.98 -14.72 -2.61
N ALA A 18 -21.29 -14.11 -1.46
CA ALA A 18 -20.68 -12.83 -1.04
C ALA A 18 -19.40 -12.95 -0.19
N VAL A 19 -19.04 -14.15 0.30
CA VAL A 19 -17.98 -14.32 1.30
C VAL A 19 -16.53 -14.34 0.75
N PRO A 20 -16.21 -14.85 -0.46
CA PRO A 20 -14.80 -14.98 -0.87
C PRO A 20 -14.15 -13.67 -1.32
N TYR A 21 -14.95 -12.64 -1.64
CA TYR A 21 -14.47 -11.37 -2.20
C TYR A 21 -13.93 -10.38 -1.15
N VAL A 22 -14.02 -10.73 0.14
CA VAL A 22 -14.06 -9.78 1.26
C VAL A 22 -12.68 -9.32 1.75
N LEU A 23 -11.56 -9.91 1.32
CA LEU A 23 -10.40 -9.91 2.25
C LEU A 23 -8.97 -9.83 1.73
N ILE A 24 -8.76 -9.49 0.46
CA ILE A 24 -7.40 -9.18 -0.01
C ILE A 24 -6.90 -7.83 0.55
N ILE A 25 -7.82 -6.98 1.02
CA ILE A 25 -7.54 -5.58 1.36
C ILE A 25 -7.76 -5.29 2.84
N ILE A 26 -7.36 -6.19 3.73
CA ILE A 26 -7.30 -5.90 5.17
C ILE A 26 -5.90 -5.46 5.62
N LEU A 27 -4.86 -5.70 4.81
CA LEU A 27 -3.47 -5.49 5.24
C LEU A 27 -2.76 -4.23 4.69
N VAL A 28 -3.40 -3.38 3.88
CA VAL A 28 -2.67 -2.32 3.16
C VAL A 28 -2.86 -0.89 3.68
N THR A 29 -3.84 -0.55 4.52
CA THR A 29 -3.98 0.86 4.97
C THR A 29 -4.44 1.09 6.42
N SER A 30 -3.52 1.71 7.18
CA SER A 30 -3.69 2.71 8.24
C SER A 30 -3.92 2.26 9.71
N PRO A 31 -3.04 2.71 10.64
CA PRO A 31 -3.48 3.02 12.01
C PRO A 31 -4.29 4.34 11.96
N LEU A 32 -5.22 4.60 12.90
CA LEU A 32 -5.42 5.94 13.50
C LEU A 32 -6.51 5.99 14.61
N ARG A 33 -5.98 6.23 15.80
CA ARG A 33 -6.39 7.04 16.99
C ARG A 33 -7.79 7.05 17.60
N SER A 34 -7.76 6.98 18.94
CA SER A 34 -8.69 7.60 19.90
C SER A 34 -8.33 9.08 20.13
N ALA A 35 -9.33 9.97 20.14
CA ALA A 35 -9.16 11.38 20.45
C ALA A 35 -9.69 11.71 21.87
N VAL A 36 -8.86 12.35 22.70
CA VAL A 36 -9.31 13.06 23.91
C VAL A 36 -9.19 14.55 23.64
N ALA A 37 -10.29 15.28 23.85
CA ALA A 37 -10.36 16.72 23.68
C ALA A 37 -9.64 17.44 24.84
N GLN A 38 -8.81 18.43 24.50
CA GLN A 38 -8.32 19.41 25.47
C GLN A 38 -8.60 20.82 24.98
N THR A 39 -9.28 21.58 25.84
CA THR A 39 -9.64 22.99 25.68
C THR A 39 -8.42 23.89 25.90
N THR A 40 -8.21 24.87 25.02
CA THR A 40 -7.10 25.83 25.10
C THR A 40 -7.55 27.18 25.68
N PRO A 41 -6.76 27.83 26.56
CA PRO A 41 -6.91 29.25 26.85
C PRO A 41 -5.94 30.12 26.02
N ARG A 42 -6.27 31.41 25.96
CA ARG A 42 -5.75 32.44 25.05
C ARG A 42 -4.45 33.09 25.57
N ARG A 43 -3.62 33.52 24.61
CA ARG A 43 -2.79 34.77 24.52
C ARG A 43 -1.27 34.66 24.77
N GLN A 44 -0.46 34.98 23.73
CA GLN A 44 0.35 36.21 23.55
C GLN A 44 1.37 36.02 22.40
N ASN A 45 1.59 37.08 21.62
CA ASN A 45 2.48 37.13 20.46
C ASN A 45 3.96 37.05 20.91
N LEU A 46 4.55 35.88 20.76
CA LEU A 46 5.98 35.69 20.56
C LEU A 46 6.17 35.28 19.10
N ALA A 47 7.23 35.77 18.45
CA ALA A 47 7.58 35.37 17.10
C ALA A 47 7.58 33.83 17.02
N VAL A 48 6.62 33.29 16.27
CA VAL A 48 6.41 31.84 16.18
C VAL A 48 7.65 31.26 15.48
N PRO A 49 8.48 30.45 16.15
CA PRO A 49 9.57 29.76 15.47
C PRO A 49 8.97 28.96 14.30
N PRO A 50 9.66 28.87 13.15
CA PRO A 50 9.11 28.22 11.97
C PRO A 50 8.54 26.86 12.35
N LYS A 51 7.23 26.70 12.14
CA LYS A 51 6.45 25.54 12.60
C LYS A 51 7.17 24.28 12.14
N GLN A 52 7.77 23.55 13.09
CA GLN A 52 8.58 22.37 12.84
C GLN A 52 7.78 21.39 11.97
N VAL A 53 8.38 20.92 10.86
CA VAL A 53 7.67 20.01 9.96
C VAL A 53 7.45 18.69 10.70
N SER A 54 6.19 18.25 10.77
CA SER A 54 5.79 17.04 11.50
C SER A 54 6.45 15.82 10.87
N ILE A 55 7.13 15.01 11.69
CA ILE A 55 7.77 13.76 11.29
C ILE A 55 6.78 12.62 11.56
N PRO A 56 6.51 11.73 10.59
CA PRO A 56 5.63 10.58 10.80
C PRO A 56 6.22 9.63 11.84
N LYS A 57 5.38 9.09 12.72
CA LYS A 57 5.78 7.98 13.60
C LYS A 57 5.72 6.67 12.80
N VAL A 58 6.83 5.93 12.72
CA VAL A 58 6.86 4.61 12.07
C VAL A 58 7.01 3.54 13.13
N THR A 59 6.18 2.50 13.05
CA THR A 59 6.21 1.34 13.96
C THR A 59 6.44 0.07 13.16
N PHE A 60 7.43 -0.74 13.55
CA PHE A 60 7.70 -2.02 12.90
C PHE A 60 6.84 -3.14 13.47
N LEU A 61 6.36 -4.00 12.59
CA LEU A 61 5.54 -5.15 12.93
C LEU A 61 6.22 -6.45 12.49
N TYR A 62 6.39 -7.36 13.44
CA TYR A 62 6.84 -8.73 13.19
C TYR A 62 6.27 -9.66 14.26
N PRO A 63 5.09 -10.28 14.03
CA PRO A 63 4.36 -10.96 15.08
C PRO A 63 5.06 -12.28 15.49
N PRO A 64 5.29 -12.51 16.80
CA PRO A 64 5.82 -13.77 17.29
C PRO A 64 4.74 -14.87 17.33
N PRO A 65 5.13 -16.16 17.38
CA PRO A 65 6.51 -16.66 17.28
C PRO A 65 6.94 -16.96 15.83
N TYR A 66 6.03 -16.85 14.86
CA TYR A 66 6.22 -17.38 13.50
C TYR A 66 6.57 -16.32 12.44
N GLY A 67 6.72 -15.06 12.81
CA GLY A 67 6.93 -13.97 11.86
C GLY A 67 5.66 -13.68 11.06
N THR A 68 5.82 -13.09 9.89
CA THR A 68 4.67 -12.63 9.10
C THR A 68 4.03 -13.74 8.28
N VAL A 69 2.85 -13.47 7.71
CA VAL A 69 2.26 -14.35 6.68
C VAL A 69 3.22 -14.51 5.50
N PHE A 70 3.95 -13.44 5.12
CA PHE A 70 4.92 -13.47 4.05
C PHE A 70 6.05 -14.46 4.33
N ASP A 71 6.61 -14.48 5.53
CA ASP A 71 7.69 -15.43 5.86
C ASP A 71 7.23 -16.89 5.84
N ARG A 72 6.02 -17.15 6.30
CA ARG A 72 5.44 -18.50 6.39
C ARG A 72 5.09 -19.10 5.03
N THR A 73 4.76 -18.24 4.08
CA THR A 73 4.43 -18.64 2.71
C THR A 73 5.67 -18.57 1.80
N CYS A 74 6.68 -17.78 2.18
CA CYS A 74 8.13 -17.97 1.99
C CYS A 74 8.60 -19.01 0.95
N PRO A 75 8.78 -20.26 1.41
CA PRO A 75 9.30 -21.36 0.58
C PRO A 75 8.46 -21.67 -0.65
N GLN A 76 7.20 -21.28 -0.66
CA GLN A 76 6.26 -21.63 -1.72
C GLN A 76 6.35 -20.66 -2.91
N PHE A 77 6.95 -19.48 -2.70
CA PHE A 77 7.11 -18.44 -3.73
C PHE A 77 8.44 -18.50 -4.47
N LEU A 78 9.52 -18.48 -3.69
CA LEU A 78 10.87 -18.27 -4.18
C LEU A 78 11.67 -19.57 -4.11
N ASN A 79 10.97 -20.70 -3.91
CA ASN A 79 11.55 -22.01 -3.62
C ASN A 79 12.63 -21.93 -2.52
N THR A 80 12.50 -20.96 -1.60
CA THR A 80 13.53 -20.62 -0.62
C THR A 80 13.02 -20.91 0.77
N GLN A 81 13.59 -21.93 1.40
CA GLN A 81 13.21 -22.31 2.75
C GLN A 81 13.59 -21.23 3.76
N ILE A 82 12.60 -20.67 4.45
CA ILE A 82 12.83 -19.75 5.56
C ILE A 82 13.26 -20.55 6.77
N LYS A 83 14.45 -20.24 7.27
CA LYS A 83 15.01 -20.95 8.42
C LYS A 83 14.41 -20.40 9.71
N PRO A 84 13.97 -21.27 10.66
CA PRO A 84 13.39 -20.82 11.92
C PRO A 84 14.28 -19.85 12.72
N GLU A 85 15.60 -20.00 12.64
CA GLU A 85 16.55 -19.10 13.28
C GLU A 85 16.47 -17.66 12.76
N TRP A 86 16.15 -17.45 11.48
CA TRP A 86 15.97 -16.11 10.93
C TRP A 86 14.76 -15.43 11.55
N VAL A 87 13.65 -16.17 11.64
CA VAL A 87 12.40 -15.67 12.24
C VAL A 87 12.60 -15.36 13.72
N GLN A 88 13.21 -16.27 14.47
CA GLN A 88 13.45 -16.10 15.91
C GLN A 88 14.42 -14.95 16.20
N GLU A 89 15.44 -14.77 15.37
CA GLU A 89 16.34 -13.63 15.46
C GLU A 89 15.59 -12.32 15.20
N THR A 90 14.80 -12.23 14.13
CA THR A 90 14.01 -11.01 13.84
C THR A 90 13.03 -10.68 14.96
N VAL A 91 12.34 -11.67 15.53
CA VAL A 91 11.47 -11.47 16.70
C VAL A 91 12.26 -10.86 17.87
N ARG A 92 13.43 -11.42 18.18
CA ARG A 92 14.27 -10.95 19.30
C ARG A 92 14.82 -9.53 19.05
N ARG A 93 15.17 -9.23 17.80
CA ARG A 93 15.82 -7.96 17.40
C ARG A 93 14.85 -6.87 16.97
N LEU A 94 13.54 -7.15 16.91
CA LEU A 94 12.51 -6.13 16.61
C LEU A 94 12.68 -4.83 17.44
N PRO A 95 12.97 -4.88 18.76
CA PRO A 95 13.22 -3.66 19.54
C PRO A 95 14.48 -2.90 19.10
N GLU A 96 15.52 -3.60 18.62
CA GLU A 96 16.75 -2.99 18.11
C GLU A 96 16.48 -2.21 16.82
N PHE A 97 15.78 -2.82 15.85
CA PHE A 97 15.37 -2.16 14.60
C PHE A 97 14.50 -0.92 14.89
N GLN A 98 13.55 -1.04 15.83
CA GLN A 98 12.73 0.09 16.24
C GLN A 98 13.56 1.19 16.91
N SER A 99 14.53 0.85 17.75
CA SER A 99 15.39 1.80 18.44
C SER A 99 16.33 2.53 17.46
N GLU A 100 16.90 1.81 16.50
CA GLU A 100 17.74 2.37 15.45
C GLU A 100 16.96 3.40 14.63
N TRP A 101 15.79 3.01 14.11
CA TRP A 101 14.94 3.93 13.35
C TRP A 101 14.50 5.15 14.18
N ASN A 102 14.12 4.96 15.45
CA ASN A 102 13.75 6.07 16.32
C ASN A 102 14.91 7.06 16.52
N THR A 103 16.15 6.62 16.35
CA THR A 103 17.36 7.44 16.49
C THR A 103 17.77 8.11 15.17
N GLU A 104 17.84 7.34 14.09
CA GLU A 104 18.36 7.80 12.80
C GLU A 104 17.27 8.35 11.88
N GLY A 105 16.10 7.71 11.81
CA GLY A 105 15.00 8.07 10.91
C GLY A 105 14.58 9.55 10.97
N PRO A 106 14.37 10.14 12.16
CA PRO A 106 14.08 11.56 12.29
C PRO A 106 15.16 12.49 11.70
N LYS A 107 16.44 12.08 11.70
CA LYS A 107 17.54 12.86 11.11
C LYS A 107 17.41 12.91 9.60
N TYR A 108 17.23 11.76 8.95
CA TYR A 108 16.99 11.66 7.51
C TYR A 108 15.76 12.46 7.08
N LEU A 109 14.62 12.24 7.74
CA LEU A 109 13.36 12.89 7.39
C LEU A 109 13.42 14.40 7.62
N SER A 110 14.00 14.86 8.73
CA SER A 110 14.07 16.30 9.02
C SER A 110 14.92 17.07 8.01
N VAL A 111 16.03 16.48 7.53
CA VAL A 111 16.89 17.11 6.51
C VAL A 111 16.11 17.35 5.23
N VAL A 112 15.40 16.35 4.73
CA VAL A 112 14.56 16.50 3.53
C VAL A 112 13.40 17.46 3.79
N PHE A 113 12.65 17.27 4.87
CA PHE A 113 11.43 18.04 5.11
C PHE A 113 11.72 19.53 5.36
N ASN A 114 12.87 19.86 5.96
CA ASN A 114 13.29 21.24 6.15
C ASN A 114 13.77 21.90 4.86
N GLU A 115 14.36 21.13 3.94
CA GLU A 115 14.78 21.65 2.63
C GLU A 115 13.59 21.82 1.69
N ILE A 116 12.75 20.79 1.58
CA ILE A 116 11.67 20.69 0.60
C ILE A 116 10.39 21.39 1.07
N ARG A 117 10.15 21.45 2.39
CA ARG A 117 8.97 22.07 3.02
C ARG A 117 7.62 21.46 2.61
N LEU A 118 7.61 20.28 1.98
CA LEU A 118 6.41 19.47 1.78
C LEU A 118 6.07 18.69 3.06
N LYS A 119 4.77 18.58 3.38
CA LYS A 119 4.29 17.76 4.50
C LYS A 119 4.27 16.30 4.04
N PHE A 120 4.78 15.40 4.87
CA PHE A 120 4.55 13.97 4.67
C PHE A 120 3.05 13.63 4.73
N PRO A 121 2.53 12.75 3.86
CA PRO A 121 1.09 12.50 3.73
C PRO A 121 0.44 11.89 4.98
N TYR A 122 1.21 11.13 5.77
CA TYR A 122 0.72 10.41 6.95
C TYR A 122 1.36 10.95 8.24
N ASP A 123 0.63 10.93 9.35
CA ASP A 123 1.20 11.28 10.66
C ASP A 123 1.77 10.04 11.40
N GLU A 124 1.28 8.84 11.06
CA GLU A 124 1.72 7.55 11.60
C GLU A 124 1.72 6.48 10.48
N MET A 125 2.69 5.56 10.49
CA MET A 125 2.81 4.46 9.54
C MET A 125 3.24 3.17 10.26
N GLN A 126 2.85 2.03 9.69
CA GLN A 126 3.31 0.72 10.12
C GLN A 126 4.11 0.08 9.00
N ALA A 127 5.27 -0.47 9.34
CA ALA A 127 6.16 -1.16 8.42
C ALA A 127 6.25 -2.63 8.84
N VAL A 128 5.92 -3.54 7.92
CA VAL A 128 5.99 -4.98 8.18
C VAL A 128 7.40 -5.47 7.88
N LEU A 129 8.05 -6.18 8.82
CA LEU A 129 9.37 -6.78 8.53
C LEU A 129 9.20 -8.14 7.86
N THR A 130 10.16 -8.54 7.02
CA THR A 130 10.17 -9.87 6.38
C THR A 130 11.60 -10.41 6.29
N VAL A 131 11.77 -11.72 6.42
CA VAL A 131 13.02 -12.45 6.13
C VAL A 131 12.93 -13.24 4.82
N CYS A 132 11.78 -13.19 4.14
CA CYS A 132 11.67 -13.69 2.78
C CYS A 132 12.58 -12.91 1.83
N PRO A 133 13.29 -13.53 0.87
CA PRO A 133 14.17 -12.82 -0.07
C PRO A 133 13.39 -12.09 -1.18
N VAL A 134 12.35 -11.35 -0.82
CA VAL A 134 11.69 -10.37 -1.68
C VAL A 134 12.35 -9.00 -1.51
N SER A 135 12.29 -8.14 -2.52
CA SER A 135 12.73 -6.76 -2.34
C SER A 135 11.87 -6.06 -1.28
N THR A 136 12.47 -5.09 -0.61
CA THR A 136 11.74 -4.10 0.21
C THR A 136 10.71 -3.37 -0.68
N MET A 137 9.57 -2.98 -0.11
CA MET A 137 8.45 -2.37 -0.83
C MET A 137 7.85 -1.21 -0.02
N SER A 138 7.42 -0.16 -0.71
CA SER A 138 6.73 0.99 -0.11
C SER A 138 5.21 0.79 -0.03
N MET A 139 4.63 -0.05 -0.90
CA MET A 139 3.19 -0.31 -0.94
C MET A 139 2.91 -1.81 -1.09
N PRO A 140 2.48 -2.52 -0.03
CA PRO A 140 2.46 -2.07 1.37
C PRO A 140 3.89 -1.82 1.90
N LEU A 141 4.04 -0.99 2.94
CA LEU A 141 5.35 -0.70 3.54
C LEU A 141 5.92 -1.96 4.20
N MET A 142 6.87 -2.61 3.53
CA MET A 142 7.48 -3.88 3.91
C MET A 142 8.99 -3.80 3.80
N ILE A 143 9.70 -4.15 4.88
CA ILE A 143 11.15 -4.05 4.96
C ILE A 143 11.77 -5.44 5.04
N ASN A 144 12.56 -5.80 4.04
CA ASN A 144 13.32 -7.05 4.09
C ASN A 144 14.52 -6.88 5.04
N VAL A 145 14.54 -7.65 6.13
CA VAL A 145 15.59 -7.58 7.15
C VAL A 145 16.61 -8.71 7.07
N ARG A 146 16.52 -9.59 6.08
CA ARG A 146 17.39 -10.78 5.95
C ARG A 146 18.88 -10.42 5.89
N ARG A 147 19.24 -9.30 5.25
CA ARG A 147 20.63 -8.83 5.14
C ARG A 147 21.17 -8.18 6.43
N PHE A 148 20.30 -7.86 7.39
CA PHE A 148 20.68 -7.28 8.68
C PHE A 148 20.81 -8.34 9.79
N LEU A 149 20.53 -9.61 9.49
CA LEU A 149 20.70 -10.71 10.44
C LEU A 149 22.19 -11.05 10.64
N VAL A 150 22.56 -11.51 11.83
CA VAL A 150 23.96 -11.76 12.22
C VAL A 150 24.68 -12.73 11.29
N LYS A 151 23.95 -13.71 10.73
CA LYS A 151 24.49 -14.73 9.81
C LYS A 151 24.05 -14.54 8.37
N ALA A 152 23.79 -13.29 7.95
CA ALA A 152 23.51 -12.98 6.56
C ALA A 152 24.68 -13.39 5.66
N GLN A 153 24.38 -13.98 4.49
CA GLN A 153 25.40 -14.40 3.53
C GLN A 153 26.10 -13.21 2.86
N ASP A 154 25.36 -12.12 2.67
CA ASP A 154 25.84 -10.83 2.17
C ASP A 154 25.29 -9.73 3.08
N PRO A 155 25.95 -9.48 4.24
CA PRO A 155 25.44 -8.57 5.25
C PRO A 155 25.51 -7.12 4.77
N ALA A 156 24.41 -6.39 4.94
CA ALA A 156 24.39 -4.95 4.77
C ALA A 156 25.05 -4.26 5.98
N PRO A 157 25.63 -3.06 5.82
CA PRO A 157 26.09 -2.25 6.95
C PRO A 157 24.95 -2.05 7.97
N ALA A 158 25.29 -1.96 9.26
CA ALA A 158 24.27 -1.81 10.29
C ALA A 158 23.49 -0.50 10.13
N GLU A 159 24.15 0.55 9.66
CA GLU A 159 23.60 1.89 9.46
C GLU A 159 22.68 2.00 8.23
N ASP A 160 22.63 0.95 7.40
CA ASP A 160 21.87 0.88 6.14
C ASP A 160 20.39 0.53 6.38
N PHE A 161 20.03 -0.06 7.53
CA PHE A 161 18.63 -0.37 7.83
C PHE A 161 17.75 0.88 7.83
N SER A 162 18.18 1.93 8.53
CA SER A 162 17.46 3.20 8.57
C SER A 162 17.44 3.93 7.21
N GLU A 163 18.44 3.68 6.36
CA GLU A 163 18.49 4.19 4.99
C GLU A 163 17.41 3.51 4.12
N VAL A 164 17.32 2.18 4.15
CA VAL A 164 16.30 1.40 3.43
C VAL A 164 14.89 1.82 3.86
N VAL A 165 14.65 2.01 5.15
CA VAL A 165 13.34 2.49 5.63
C VAL A 165 13.06 3.90 5.10
N PHE A 166 14.06 4.78 5.10
CA PHE A 166 13.93 6.13 4.55
C PHE A 166 13.62 6.11 3.05
N HIS A 167 14.30 5.27 2.26
CA HIS A 167 14.02 5.04 0.83
C HIS A 167 12.53 4.77 0.59
N GLU A 168 11.98 3.77 1.29
CA GLU A 168 10.57 3.39 1.09
C GLU A 168 9.60 4.49 1.48
N LEU A 169 9.90 5.24 2.55
CA LEU A 169 9.08 6.39 2.92
C LEU A 169 9.12 7.49 1.87
N MET A 170 10.24 7.67 1.17
CA MET A 170 10.36 8.69 0.13
C MET A 170 9.45 8.41 -1.07
N HIS A 171 9.12 7.14 -1.39
CA HIS A 171 8.10 6.83 -2.41
C HIS A 171 6.75 7.49 -2.08
N HIS A 172 6.32 7.45 -0.81
CA HIS A 172 5.10 8.16 -0.39
C HIS A 172 5.28 9.69 -0.40
N TYR A 173 6.47 10.17 -0.01
CA TYR A 173 6.74 11.60 0.05
C TYR A 173 6.73 12.28 -1.32
N VAL A 174 7.27 11.60 -2.34
CA VAL A 174 7.33 12.12 -3.71
C VAL A 174 6.08 11.79 -4.53
N SER A 175 5.19 10.95 -4.01
CA SER A 175 3.94 10.55 -4.70
C SER A 175 3.12 11.71 -5.28
N PRO A 176 2.98 12.89 -4.62
CA PRO A 176 2.18 13.99 -5.17
C PRO A 176 2.77 14.58 -6.46
N LEU A 177 4.02 14.27 -6.80
CA LEU A 177 4.73 14.83 -7.95
C LEU A 177 4.80 13.88 -9.14
N ILE A 178 4.33 12.64 -8.97
CA ILE A 178 4.31 11.63 -10.03
C ILE A 178 3.60 12.19 -11.28
N VAL A 179 2.43 12.80 -11.12
CA VAL A 179 1.63 13.27 -12.27
C VAL A 179 2.17 14.56 -12.90
N THR A 180 2.80 15.43 -12.11
CA THR A 180 3.14 16.80 -12.53
C THR A 180 4.61 17.04 -12.85
N SER A 181 5.51 16.11 -12.50
CA SER A 181 6.97 16.28 -12.68
C SER A 181 7.37 16.45 -14.15
N ALA A 182 8.08 17.55 -14.44
CA ALA A 182 8.67 17.82 -15.74
C ALA A 182 9.86 16.89 -15.99
N LEU A 183 10.65 16.57 -14.96
CA LEU A 183 11.73 15.60 -15.06
C LEU A 183 11.23 14.20 -15.37
N ARG A 184 10.16 13.72 -14.72
CA ARG A 184 9.55 12.43 -15.08
C ARG A 184 8.99 12.44 -16.50
N LYS A 185 8.40 13.55 -16.95
CA LYS A 185 7.96 13.72 -18.35
C LYS A 185 9.14 13.68 -19.35
N LYS A 186 10.26 14.32 -19.00
CA LYS A 186 11.50 14.29 -19.79
C LYS A 186 12.01 12.86 -19.98
N TYR A 187 11.89 12.03 -18.93
CA TYR A 187 12.31 10.63 -18.94
C TYR A 187 11.17 9.64 -19.23
N ALA A 188 10.03 10.07 -19.78
CA ALA A 188 8.81 9.26 -19.89
C ALA A 188 8.95 7.96 -20.70
N THR A 189 10.02 7.79 -21.48
CA THR A 189 10.34 6.56 -22.21
C THR A 189 11.05 5.51 -21.36
N GLU A 190 11.53 5.87 -20.16
CA GLU A 190 12.17 4.94 -19.24
C GLU A 190 11.13 3.99 -18.61
N PRO A 191 11.53 2.78 -18.20
CA PRO A 191 10.63 1.84 -17.54
C PRO A 191 9.97 2.45 -16.28
N PRO A 192 8.72 2.07 -15.95
CA PRO A 192 8.02 2.62 -14.79
C PRO A 192 8.82 2.53 -13.49
N VAL A 193 9.50 1.40 -13.25
CA VAL A 193 10.36 1.22 -12.07
C VAL A 193 11.47 2.27 -12.01
N THR A 194 12.16 2.55 -13.13
CA THR A 194 13.16 3.62 -13.18
C THR A 194 12.54 4.98 -12.85
N LEU A 195 11.39 5.30 -13.43
CA LEU A 195 10.68 6.56 -13.20
C LEU A 195 10.18 6.74 -11.75
N TYR A 196 9.87 5.67 -11.04
CA TYR A 196 9.48 5.72 -9.63
C TYR A 196 10.65 6.03 -8.70
N HIS A 197 11.88 5.67 -9.08
CA HIS A 197 13.05 5.80 -8.23
C HIS A 197 13.84 7.11 -8.42
N LEU A 198 13.58 7.89 -9.48
CA LEU A 198 14.37 9.10 -9.77
C LEU A 198 14.38 10.12 -8.60
N HIS A 199 13.21 10.56 -8.15
CA HIS A 199 13.13 11.53 -7.05
C HIS A 199 13.49 10.93 -5.70
N VAL A 200 13.21 9.64 -5.50
CA VAL A 200 13.56 8.90 -4.28
C VAL A 200 15.09 8.85 -4.12
N MET A 201 15.80 8.38 -5.14
CA MET A 201 17.28 8.33 -5.15
C MET A 201 17.92 9.70 -5.06
N ALA A 202 17.30 10.73 -5.65
CA ALA A 202 17.80 12.08 -5.48
C ALA A 202 17.69 12.58 -4.02
N LEU A 203 16.64 12.18 -3.29
CA LEU A 203 16.45 12.49 -1.87
C LEU A 203 17.39 11.68 -0.98
N GLU A 204 17.66 10.40 -1.29
CA GLU A 204 18.68 9.58 -0.62
C GLU A 204 20.05 10.25 -0.71
N VAL A 205 20.51 10.58 -1.91
CA VAL A 205 21.80 11.26 -2.14
C VAL A 205 21.84 12.60 -1.40
N PHE A 206 20.76 13.39 -1.47
CA PHE A 206 20.68 14.66 -0.77
C PHE A 206 20.78 14.50 0.75
N ALA A 207 20.02 13.57 1.34
CA ALA A 207 20.00 13.36 2.78
C ALA A 207 21.36 12.88 3.30
N LEU A 208 21.98 11.91 2.63
CA LEU A 208 23.29 11.37 3.00
C LEU A 208 24.38 12.44 2.95
N LEU A 209 24.43 13.24 1.87
CA LEU A 209 25.39 14.35 1.76
C LEU A 209 25.19 15.41 2.85
N LYS A 210 23.94 15.75 3.18
CA LYS A 210 23.62 16.75 4.20
C LYS A 210 23.93 16.26 5.62
N LEU A 211 23.83 14.96 5.87
CA LEU A 211 24.16 14.33 7.14
C LEU A 211 25.65 13.97 7.27
N GLY A 212 26.44 14.13 6.20
CA GLY A 212 27.86 13.74 6.18
C GLY A 212 28.10 12.23 6.18
N LYS A 213 27.10 11.45 5.73
CA LYS A 213 27.11 9.98 5.65
C LYS A 213 27.76 9.49 4.36
N PHE A 214 29.03 9.86 4.16
CA PHE A 214 29.75 9.59 2.92
C PHE A 214 30.03 8.10 2.69
N LYS A 215 30.25 7.32 3.77
CA LYS A 215 30.49 5.88 3.66
C LYS A 215 29.26 5.13 3.19
N GLU A 216 28.09 5.49 3.71
CA GLU A 216 26.81 4.95 3.28
C GLU A 216 26.51 5.34 1.83
N LEU A 217 26.81 6.58 1.43
CA LEU A 217 26.67 7.00 0.03
C LEU A 217 27.60 6.23 -0.92
N ASP A 218 28.85 6.00 -0.52
CA ASP A 218 29.80 5.19 -1.30
C ASP A 218 29.33 3.74 -1.43
N TYR A 219 28.78 3.17 -0.35
CA TYR A 219 28.17 1.84 -0.35
C TYR A 219 27.00 1.74 -1.33
N LEU A 220 26.02 2.64 -1.25
CA LEU A 220 24.88 2.65 -2.17
C LEU A 220 25.33 2.86 -3.62
N ASN A 221 26.30 3.74 -3.85
CA ASN A 221 26.84 3.97 -5.19
C ASN A 221 27.52 2.72 -5.76
N HIS A 222 28.21 1.93 -4.93
CA HIS A 222 28.72 0.63 -5.35
C HIS A 222 27.56 -0.33 -5.64
N LEU A 223 26.65 -0.51 -4.68
CA LEU A 223 25.50 -1.42 -4.75
C LEU A 223 24.69 -1.21 -6.03
N TYR A 224 24.19 0.00 -6.27
CA TYR A 224 23.34 0.28 -7.44
C TYR A 224 24.08 0.18 -8.79
N ARG A 225 25.41 0.29 -8.81
CA ARG A 225 26.19 0.15 -10.05
C ARG A 225 26.54 -1.30 -10.37
N THR A 226 26.68 -2.15 -9.35
CA THR A 226 27.10 -3.55 -9.46
C THR A 226 25.98 -4.56 -9.29
N ASP A 227 24.77 -4.15 -8.87
CA ASP A 227 23.62 -5.02 -8.70
C ASP A 227 23.31 -5.83 -9.98
N PRO A 228 23.31 -7.18 -9.92
CA PRO A 228 22.94 -8.04 -11.03
C PRO A 228 21.42 -8.13 -11.29
N ALA A 229 20.58 -7.60 -10.39
CA ALA A 229 19.11 -7.52 -10.54
C ALA A 229 18.72 -6.57 -11.70
N PRO A 230 17.45 -6.57 -12.18
CA PRO A 230 17.14 -5.94 -13.47
C PRO A 230 17.51 -4.46 -13.49
N SER A 231 18.07 -4.04 -14.63
CA SER A 231 18.81 -2.78 -14.88
C SER A 231 18.15 -1.46 -14.47
N TYR A 232 16.93 -1.47 -13.95
CA TYR A 232 16.10 -0.30 -13.67
C TYR A 232 16.65 0.58 -12.54
N TYR A 233 17.12 0.00 -11.43
CA TYR A 233 17.70 0.74 -10.30
C TYR A 233 19.04 1.38 -10.69
N LYS A 234 19.90 0.59 -11.35
CA LYS A 234 21.14 1.08 -11.95
C LYS A 234 20.88 2.24 -12.90
N ARG A 235 19.85 2.14 -13.75
CA ARG A 235 19.47 3.19 -14.69
C ARG A 235 18.96 4.44 -13.97
N ALA A 236 18.12 4.30 -12.95
CA ALA A 236 17.66 5.43 -12.14
C ALA A 236 18.84 6.13 -11.45
N TRP A 237 19.75 5.35 -10.85
CA TRP A 237 20.95 5.87 -10.19
C TRP A 237 21.87 6.62 -11.16
N GLN A 238 22.07 6.10 -12.37
CA GLN A 238 22.82 6.79 -13.44
C GLN A 238 22.17 8.10 -13.86
N ILE A 239 20.84 8.12 -14.06
CA ILE A 239 20.13 9.35 -14.40
C ILE A 239 20.32 10.40 -13.30
N VAL A 240 20.12 10.00 -12.05
CA VAL A 240 20.20 10.89 -10.89
C VAL A 240 21.62 11.40 -10.64
N ASN A 241 22.65 10.57 -10.79
CA ASN A 241 24.01 10.92 -10.36
C ASN A 241 24.96 11.30 -11.49
N ASP A 242 24.77 10.76 -12.70
CA ASP A 242 25.72 10.91 -13.81
C ASP A 242 25.18 11.79 -14.95
N ILE A 243 23.86 11.88 -15.12
CA ILE A 243 23.23 12.53 -16.29
C ILE A 243 22.56 13.86 -15.92
N GLU A 244 21.57 13.83 -15.03
CA GLU A 244 20.77 15.01 -14.65
C GLU A 244 21.31 15.70 -13.39
N GLY A 245 21.81 14.91 -12.44
CA GLY A 245 22.26 15.39 -11.14
C GLY A 245 21.12 15.48 -10.12
N TYR A 246 21.35 14.94 -8.92
CA TYR A 246 20.35 14.84 -7.85
C TYR A 246 19.72 16.20 -7.48
N ARG A 247 20.48 17.29 -7.62
CA ARG A 247 20.01 18.66 -7.36
C ARG A 247 18.86 19.08 -8.26
N ALA A 248 18.80 18.62 -9.51
CA ALA A 248 17.69 18.96 -10.41
C ALA A 248 16.36 18.41 -9.87
N PHE A 249 16.36 17.14 -9.47
CA PHE A 249 15.20 16.49 -8.86
C PHE A 249 14.83 17.13 -7.52
N VAL A 250 15.80 17.33 -6.62
CA VAL A 250 15.58 18.03 -5.33
C VAL A 250 15.01 19.43 -5.55
N ASN A 251 15.53 20.18 -6.52
CA ASN A 251 15.03 21.52 -6.84
C ASN A 251 13.61 21.47 -7.43
N GLU A 252 13.27 20.48 -8.26
CA GLU A 252 11.90 20.30 -8.75
C GLU A 252 10.93 20.06 -7.58
N LEU A 253 11.34 19.32 -6.55
CA LEU A 253 10.56 19.17 -5.32
C LEU A 253 10.39 20.51 -4.57
N LYS A 254 11.41 21.38 -4.56
CA LYS A 254 11.39 22.69 -3.88
C LYS A 254 10.56 23.74 -4.62
N THR A 255 10.71 23.81 -5.94
CA THR A 255 10.03 24.80 -6.78
C THR A 255 8.60 24.37 -7.12
N GLY A 256 8.33 23.07 -7.04
CA GLY A 256 7.23 22.44 -7.74
C GLY A 256 7.37 22.63 -9.27
N PRO A 257 6.55 21.93 -10.07
CA PRO A 257 6.34 22.32 -11.46
C PRO A 257 5.58 23.66 -11.46
N ASN A 258 6.29 24.77 -11.70
CA ASN A 258 5.76 26.14 -11.82
C ASN A 258 4.86 26.63 -10.67
N GLY A 259 5.27 26.45 -9.42
CA GLY A 259 4.48 26.97 -8.31
C GLY A 259 3.21 26.16 -8.10
N LEU A 260 3.38 24.88 -7.72
CA LEU A 260 2.41 24.30 -6.81
C LEU A 260 2.47 25.14 -5.54
N LYS A 261 1.59 26.15 -5.46
CA LYS A 261 0.88 26.42 -4.21
C LYS A 261 0.67 25.06 -3.57
N LYS A 262 0.83 24.93 -2.26
CA LYS A 262 -0.05 24.04 -1.51
C LYS A 262 -1.46 24.35 -2.02
N THR A 263 -1.94 23.64 -3.03
CA THR A 263 -3.34 23.61 -3.32
C THR A 263 -3.83 22.89 -2.10
N ALA A 264 -4.30 23.68 -1.13
CA ALA A 264 -5.06 23.16 -0.03
C ALA A 264 -6.04 22.20 -0.68
N ILE A 265 -5.99 20.94 -0.24
CA ILE A 265 -6.90 19.88 -0.71
C ILE A 265 -8.23 20.54 -0.98
N ARG A 266 -8.69 20.52 -2.24
CA ARG A 266 -9.79 21.39 -2.68
C ARG A 266 -11.04 21.14 -1.83
N TYR A 267 -11.22 19.89 -1.40
CA TYR A 267 -12.34 19.43 -0.60
C TYR A 267 -11.88 18.65 0.64
N PRO A 268 -11.34 19.32 1.67
CA PRO A 268 -10.77 18.64 2.84
C PRO A 268 -11.85 17.97 3.70
N ALA A 269 -13.09 18.46 3.64
CA ALA A 269 -14.25 17.82 4.27
C ALA A 269 -14.64 16.51 3.55
N LEU A 270 -14.60 16.49 2.20
CA LEU A 270 -14.88 15.27 1.44
C LEU A 270 -13.80 14.22 1.65
N ARG A 271 -12.52 14.63 1.70
CA ARG A 271 -11.42 13.76 2.10
C ARG A 271 -11.70 13.09 3.44
N ARG A 272 -12.05 13.89 4.47
CA ARG A 272 -12.36 13.36 5.81
C ARG A 272 -13.53 12.38 5.76
N GLU A 273 -14.58 12.71 5.01
CA GLU A 273 -15.72 11.82 4.85
C GLU A 273 -15.32 10.46 4.23
N LEU A 274 -14.51 10.45 3.16
CA LEU A 274 -14.04 9.19 2.54
C LEU A 274 -13.17 8.36 3.50
N LEU A 275 -12.31 9.01 4.28
CA LEU A 275 -11.49 8.34 5.30
C LEU A 275 -12.35 7.72 6.41
N ASP A 276 -13.36 8.44 6.91
CA ASP A 276 -14.28 7.93 7.94
C ASP A 276 -15.12 6.75 7.42
N ARG A 277 -15.49 6.78 6.13
CA ARG A 277 -16.20 5.69 5.45
C ARG A 277 -15.35 4.43 5.33
N VAL A 278 -14.11 4.58 4.90
CA VAL A 278 -13.15 3.47 4.82
C VAL A 278 -12.83 2.93 6.21
N GLN A 279 -12.74 3.78 7.23
CA GLN A 279 -12.54 3.32 8.59
C GLN A 279 -13.65 2.35 9.03
N ARG A 280 -14.92 2.69 8.77
CA ARG A 280 -16.07 1.81 9.08
C ARG A 280 -16.07 0.53 8.24
N ASP A 281 -15.79 0.65 6.94
CA ASP A 281 -15.64 -0.46 6.00
C ASP A 281 -14.59 -1.48 6.46
N GLN A 282 -13.41 -1.00 6.84
CA GLN A 282 -12.31 -1.85 7.28
C GLN A 282 -12.57 -2.41 8.68
N ALA A 283 -13.23 -1.65 9.57
CA ALA A 283 -13.57 -2.12 10.91
C ALA A 283 -14.52 -3.32 10.90
N ILE A 284 -15.58 -3.29 10.09
CA ILE A 284 -16.54 -4.40 10.02
C ILE A 284 -15.92 -5.66 9.40
N ARG A 285 -15.02 -5.49 8.41
CA ARG A 285 -14.27 -6.59 7.80
C ARG A 285 -13.28 -7.24 8.77
N ARG A 286 -12.62 -6.45 9.63
CA ARG A 286 -11.81 -6.98 10.74
C ARG A 286 -12.64 -7.72 11.79
N GLU A 287 -13.85 -7.23 12.11
CA GLU A 287 -14.78 -7.94 12.99
C GLU A 287 -15.14 -9.32 12.41
N LEU A 288 -15.45 -9.37 11.11
CA LEU A 288 -15.76 -10.61 10.39
C LEU A 288 -14.61 -11.62 10.48
N MET A 289 -13.38 -11.16 10.27
CA MET A 289 -12.20 -12.02 10.38
C MET A 289 -11.98 -12.58 11.76
N THR A 290 -12.10 -11.73 12.78
CA THR A 290 -11.87 -12.14 14.18
C THR A 290 -12.88 -13.21 14.60
N LYS A 291 -14.10 -13.16 14.08
CA LYS A 291 -15.16 -14.14 14.34
C LYS A 291 -15.06 -15.41 13.46
N GLY A 292 -14.18 -15.41 12.47
CA GLY A 292 -13.96 -16.53 11.55
C GLY A 292 -14.66 -16.34 10.20
N ALA A 293 -13.89 -16.20 9.13
CA ALA A 293 -14.41 -15.96 7.78
C ALA A 293 -15.03 -17.18 7.09
N GLN A 294 -14.76 -18.39 7.60
CA GLN A 294 -15.30 -19.64 7.02
C GLN A 294 -16.80 -19.82 7.35
N HIS A 295 -17.21 -19.36 8.53
CA HIS A 295 -18.59 -19.40 9.00
C HIS A 295 -18.98 -17.99 9.47
N PRO A 296 -19.10 -17.05 8.52
CA PRO A 296 -19.26 -15.65 8.84
C PRO A 296 -20.56 -15.41 9.61
N ASP A 297 -20.47 -14.66 10.71
CA ASP A 297 -21.62 -14.23 11.51
C ASP A 297 -22.62 -13.48 10.61
N PRO A 298 -23.86 -13.98 10.42
CA PRO A 298 -24.84 -13.36 9.52
C PRO A 298 -25.16 -11.91 9.90
N SER A 299 -25.10 -11.57 11.19
CA SER A 299 -25.33 -10.20 11.65
C SER A 299 -24.20 -9.25 11.22
N VAL A 300 -22.97 -9.73 11.21
CA VAL A 300 -21.79 -8.98 10.75
C VAL A 300 -21.83 -8.80 9.24
N LEU A 301 -22.20 -9.85 8.49
CA LEU A 301 -22.39 -9.76 7.04
C LEU A 301 -23.47 -8.74 6.67
N SER A 302 -24.62 -8.75 7.35
CA SER A 302 -25.70 -7.81 7.08
C SER A 302 -25.26 -6.35 7.34
N ARG A 303 -24.54 -6.11 8.46
CA ARG A 303 -23.97 -4.79 8.77
C ARG A 303 -22.93 -4.36 7.73
N MET A 304 -22.08 -5.27 7.28
CA MET A 304 -21.09 -5.02 6.24
C MET A 304 -21.75 -4.62 4.92
N GLN A 305 -22.76 -5.37 4.48
CA GLN A 305 -23.54 -5.04 3.28
C GLN A 305 -24.24 -3.68 3.38
N SER A 306 -24.75 -3.32 4.56
CA SER A 306 -25.33 -1.98 4.79
C SER A 306 -24.28 -0.88 4.64
N ILE A 307 -23.08 -1.07 5.19
CA ILE A 307 -21.95 -0.13 5.06
C ILE A 307 -21.52 -0.01 3.60
N ASP A 308 -21.37 -1.14 2.89
CA ASP A 308 -20.98 -1.17 1.48
C ASP A 308 -22.03 -0.44 0.60
N ALA A 309 -23.32 -0.65 0.86
CA ALA A 309 -24.40 0.02 0.13
C ALA A 309 -24.44 1.54 0.40
N GLU A 310 -24.23 1.96 1.66
CA GLU A 310 -24.10 3.38 2.01
C GLU A 310 -22.90 4.04 1.34
N ASN A 311 -21.75 3.36 1.37
CA ASN A 311 -20.51 3.85 0.76
C ASN A 311 -20.65 3.92 -0.75
N THR A 312 -21.28 2.94 -1.39
CA THR A 312 -21.57 2.95 -2.82
C THR A 312 -22.45 4.13 -3.21
N ARG A 313 -23.53 4.42 -2.47
CA ARG A 313 -24.38 5.60 -2.73
C ARG A 313 -23.60 6.91 -2.61
N ALA A 314 -22.77 7.04 -1.58
CA ALA A 314 -21.96 8.23 -1.37
C ALA A 314 -20.93 8.41 -2.50
N MET A 315 -20.26 7.33 -2.90
CA MET A 315 -19.25 7.35 -3.95
C MET A 315 -19.86 7.60 -5.34
N LYS A 316 -21.05 7.07 -5.62
CA LYS A 316 -21.85 7.45 -6.80
C LYS A 316 -22.06 8.97 -6.84
N GLY A 317 -22.48 9.56 -5.72
CA GLY A 317 -22.65 11.01 -5.58
C GLY A 317 -21.35 11.79 -5.77
N PHE A 318 -20.24 11.30 -5.22
CA PHE A 318 -18.91 11.91 -5.37
C PHE A 318 -18.47 11.90 -6.83
N ILE A 319 -18.46 10.72 -7.48
CA ILE A 319 -17.98 10.56 -8.86
C ILE A 319 -18.85 11.34 -9.84
N ASN A 320 -20.18 11.35 -9.67
CA ASN A 320 -21.06 12.13 -10.53
C ASN A 320 -20.81 13.64 -10.46
N ARG A 321 -20.28 14.15 -9.33
CA ARG A 321 -20.05 15.57 -9.12
C ARG A 321 -18.62 16.01 -9.39
N TYR A 322 -17.64 15.16 -9.09
CA TYR A 322 -16.23 15.52 -9.06
C TYR A 322 -15.34 14.64 -9.97
N GLY A 323 -15.88 13.57 -10.55
CA GLY A 323 -15.08 12.57 -11.26
C GLY A 323 -14.33 11.61 -10.32
N TRP A 324 -13.31 10.94 -10.86
CA TRP A 324 -12.44 10.09 -10.04
C TRP A 324 -11.73 10.93 -8.96
N PRO A 325 -11.60 10.44 -7.72
CA PRO A 325 -10.82 11.14 -6.70
C PRO A 325 -9.36 11.29 -7.13
N THR A 326 -8.84 12.52 -7.05
CA THR A 326 -7.43 12.82 -7.34
C THR A 326 -6.76 13.47 -6.14
N ASP A 327 -5.43 13.48 -6.16
CA ASP A 327 -4.61 14.10 -5.11
C ASP A 327 -4.98 15.59 -4.91
N GLU A 328 -5.29 16.32 -5.98
CA GLU A 328 -5.70 17.73 -5.92
C GLU A 328 -7.04 17.92 -5.20
N LEU A 329 -8.00 17.03 -5.46
CA LEU A 329 -9.35 17.13 -4.92
C LEU A 329 -9.38 16.80 -3.44
N ILE A 330 -8.78 15.67 -3.06
CA ILE A 330 -9.01 15.00 -1.78
C ILE A 330 -7.74 14.35 -1.20
N GLY A 331 -6.56 14.58 -1.78
CA GLY A 331 -5.28 14.06 -1.27
C GLY A 331 -5.09 12.55 -1.49
N ARG A 332 -3.84 12.09 -1.39
CA ARG A 332 -3.45 10.70 -1.71
C ARG A 332 -4.20 9.65 -0.91
N ASP A 333 -4.29 9.84 0.40
CA ASP A 333 -5.04 8.96 1.30
C ASP A 333 -6.55 8.97 1.01
N GLY A 334 -7.07 10.07 0.47
CA GLY A 334 -8.43 10.12 -0.04
C GLY A 334 -8.60 9.32 -1.34
N VAL A 335 -7.60 9.31 -2.24
CA VAL A 335 -7.63 8.51 -3.48
C VAL A 335 -7.65 7.03 -3.14
N GLU A 336 -6.76 6.62 -2.23
CA GLU A 336 -6.72 5.27 -1.68
C GLU A 336 -8.07 4.90 -1.03
N ALA A 337 -8.65 5.82 -0.24
CA ALA A 337 -9.95 5.59 0.38
C ALA A 337 -11.09 5.45 -0.66
N GLY A 338 -11.06 6.28 -1.71
CA GLY A 338 -12.01 6.22 -2.81
C GLY A 338 -11.94 4.90 -3.57
N PHE A 339 -10.72 4.40 -3.82
CA PHE A 339 -10.52 3.10 -4.44
C PHE A 339 -11.10 1.96 -3.60
N LEU A 340 -10.83 1.93 -2.28
CA LEU A 340 -11.36 0.89 -1.39
C LEU A 340 -12.90 0.84 -1.39
N ILE A 341 -13.54 2.01 -1.36
CA ILE A 341 -15.00 2.10 -1.43
C ILE A 341 -15.52 1.53 -2.75
N VAL A 342 -14.89 1.87 -3.89
CA VAL A 342 -15.28 1.35 -5.21
C VAL A 342 -15.06 -0.16 -5.29
N GLN A 343 -13.94 -0.64 -4.77
CA GLN A 343 -13.60 -2.05 -4.74
C GLN A 343 -14.64 -2.87 -3.96
N HIS A 344 -15.24 -2.32 -2.91
CA HIS A 344 -16.30 -2.98 -2.13
C HIS A 344 -17.73 -2.66 -2.57
N ALA A 345 -17.90 -1.89 -3.65
CA ALA A 345 -19.22 -1.50 -4.14
C ALA A 345 -19.98 -2.64 -4.85
N ASP A 346 -21.24 -2.37 -5.22
CA ASP A 346 -22.00 -3.25 -6.11
C ASP A 346 -21.34 -3.38 -7.51
N HIS A 347 -21.54 -4.54 -8.15
CA HIS A 347 -20.94 -4.89 -9.45
C HIS A 347 -21.24 -3.85 -10.54
N ASP A 348 -22.49 -3.39 -10.61
CA ASP A 348 -22.90 -2.40 -11.60
C ASP A 348 -22.09 -1.10 -11.47
N PHE A 349 -21.85 -0.65 -10.24
CA PHE A 349 -21.03 0.52 -10.00
C PHE A 349 -19.54 0.30 -10.29
N GLN A 350 -19.00 -0.86 -9.92
CA GLN A 350 -17.62 -1.22 -10.25
C GLN A 350 -17.39 -1.16 -11.76
N LYS A 351 -18.31 -1.74 -12.53
CA LYS A 351 -18.29 -1.71 -14.00
C LYS A 351 -18.41 -0.29 -14.56
N GLN A 352 -19.30 0.52 -13.99
CA GLN A 352 -19.46 1.93 -14.38
C GLN A 352 -18.17 2.74 -14.15
N VAL A 353 -17.44 2.47 -13.06
CA VAL A 353 -16.27 3.25 -12.64
C VAL A 353 -14.96 2.72 -13.23
N LEU A 354 -14.91 1.47 -13.68
CA LEU A 354 -13.71 0.83 -14.23
C LEU A 354 -12.98 1.67 -15.31
N PRO A 355 -13.66 2.35 -16.27
CA PRO A 355 -12.96 3.22 -17.23
C PRO A 355 -12.23 4.39 -16.57
N LEU A 356 -12.77 4.95 -15.49
CA LEU A 356 -12.14 6.02 -14.71
C LEU A 356 -10.92 5.49 -13.95
N VAL A 357 -11.04 4.31 -13.34
CA VAL A 357 -9.92 3.62 -12.66
C VAL A 357 -8.81 3.30 -13.64
N GLN A 358 -9.14 2.81 -14.84
CA GLN A 358 -8.15 2.55 -15.89
C GLN A 358 -7.42 3.83 -16.31
N GLN A 359 -8.14 4.95 -16.46
CA GLN A 359 -7.53 6.22 -16.77
C GLN A 359 -6.63 6.72 -15.63
N ALA A 360 -7.11 6.61 -14.38
CA ALA A 360 -6.34 6.96 -13.19
C ALA A 360 -5.05 6.13 -13.11
N HIS A 361 -5.09 4.84 -13.45
CA HIS A 361 -3.90 3.99 -13.49
C HIS A 361 -2.89 4.46 -14.55
N ARG A 362 -3.37 4.76 -15.77
CA ARG A 362 -2.52 5.29 -16.86
C ARG A 362 -1.90 6.64 -16.50
N SER A 363 -2.60 7.43 -15.69
CA SER A 363 -2.14 8.70 -15.15
C SER A 363 -1.34 8.55 -13.85
N TYR A 364 -1.09 7.31 -13.38
CA TYR A 364 -0.39 6.97 -12.14
C TYR A 364 -1.02 7.53 -10.86
N GLU A 365 -2.32 7.83 -10.90
CA GLU A 365 -3.11 8.24 -9.74
C GLU A 365 -3.54 7.04 -8.88
N ILE A 366 -3.49 5.82 -9.41
CA ILE A 366 -3.69 4.58 -8.64
C ILE A 366 -2.62 3.55 -9.00
N SER A 367 -2.38 2.58 -8.11
CA SER A 367 -1.40 1.53 -8.34
C SER A 367 -1.87 0.54 -9.42
N GLY A 368 -0.92 -0.19 -10.02
CA GLY A 368 -1.25 -1.31 -10.91
C GLY A 368 -2.01 -2.42 -10.20
N GLN A 369 -1.70 -2.67 -8.93
CA GLN A 369 -2.38 -3.67 -8.10
C GLN A 369 -3.87 -3.30 -7.90
N ASP A 370 -4.17 -2.05 -7.57
CA ASP A 370 -5.54 -1.54 -7.42
C ASP A 370 -6.33 -1.71 -8.72
N TYR A 371 -5.71 -1.33 -9.86
CA TYR A 371 -6.32 -1.52 -11.16
C TYR A 371 -6.61 -3.00 -11.47
N ALA A 372 -5.65 -3.90 -11.24
CA ALA A 372 -5.80 -5.33 -11.48
C ALA A 372 -6.92 -5.95 -10.62
N LEU A 373 -7.01 -5.54 -9.35
CA LEU A 373 -8.04 -5.98 -8.41
C LEU A 373 -9.46 -5.61 -8.87
N LEU A 374 -9.66 -4.40 -9.39
CA LEU A 374 -10.98 -3.98 -9.86
C LEU A 374 -11.32 -4.61 -11.21
N LEU A 375 -10.34 -4.68 -12.12
CA LEU A 375 -10.55 -5.26 -13.45
C LEU A 375 -11.03 -6.70 -13.35
N ASP A 376 -10.28 -7.55 -12.65
CA ASP A 376 -10.65 -8.96 -12.50
C ASP A 376 -12.00 -9.13 -11.81
N ARG A 377 -12.31 -8.29 -10.82
CA ARG A 377 -13.60 -8.30 -10.12
C ARG A 377 -14.77 -8.02 -11.07
N VAL A 378 -14.63 -7.01 -11.93
CA VAL A 378 -15.64 -6.71 -12.97
C VAL A 378 -15.72 -7.83 -14.00
N LEU A 379 -14.60 -8.42 -14.42
CA LEU A 379 -14.61 -9.52 -15.38
C LEU A 379 -15.34 -10.74 -14.82
N VAL A 380 -15.04 -11.14 -13.59
CA VAL A 380 -15.70 -12.27 -12.91
C VAL A 380 -17.18 -12.00 -12.71
N GLY A 381 -17.56 -10.79 -12.27
CA GLY A 381 -18.96 -10.41 -12.12
C GLY A 381 -19.73 -10.42 -13.46
N ASP A 382 -19.05 -10.20 -14.58
CA ASP A 382 -19.58 -10.35 -15.94
C ASP A 382 -19.52 -11.81 -16.47
N GLY A 383 -19.09 -12.78 -15.65
CA GLY A 383 -18.93 -14.18 -16.04
C GLY A 383 -17.76 -14.44 -17.00
N ARG A 384 -16.79 -13.53 -17.06
CA ARG A 384 -15.61 -13.58 -17.94
C ARG A 384 -14.37 -14.06 -17.19
N LEU A 385 -13.38 -14.51 -17.96
CA LEU A 385 -12.08 -14.91 -17.44
C LEU A 385 -11.34 -13.69 -16.86
N GLN A 386 -10.60 -13.92 -15.77
CA GLN A 386 -9.72 -12.95 -15.13
C GLN A 386 -8.45 -12.73 -15.94
N VAL A 387 -7.86 -11.54 -15.86
CA VAL A 387 -6.56 -11.25 -16.50
C VAL A 387 -5.41 -11.55 -15.55
N TYR A 388 -5.56 -11.18 -14.27
CA TYR A 388 -4.47 -11.25 -13.28
C TYR A 388 -4.67 -12.34 -12.23
N GLY A 389 -5.87 -12.93 -12.10
CA GLY A 389 -6.15 -14.01 -11.15
C GLY A 389 -6.27 -13.53 -9.70
N THR A 390 -6.93 -12.41 -9.48
CA THR A 390 -7.06 -11.79 -8.14
C THR A 390 -8.35 -12.15 -7.41
N GLN A 391 -9.29 -12.87 -8.02
CA GLN A 391 -10.55 -13.29 -7.39
C GLN A 391 -10.59 -14.80 -7.17
N ALA A 392 -10.92 -15.18 -5.93
CA ALA A 392 -11.16 -16.55 -5.53
C ALA A 392 -12.65 -16.91 -5.59
N LYS A 393 -12.94 -18.18 -5.81
CA LYS A 393 -14.28 -18.77 -5.68
C LYS A 393 -14.77 -18.72 -4.23
N PRO A 394 -16.09 -18.87 -3.99
CA PRO A 394 -16.65 -19.09 -2.66
C PRO A 394 -15.97 -20.22 -1.88
N PHE A 395 -15.89 -20.07 -0.54
CA PHE A 395 -15.18 -21.03 0.33
C PHE A 395 -15.69 -22.47 0.23
N ASP A 396 -16.99 -22.66 0.00
CA ASP A 396 -17.62 -23.96 -0.21
C ASP A 396 -17.18 -24.63 -1.53
N GLN A 397 -16.57 -23.87 -2.43
CA GLN A 397 -15.97 -24.36 -3.67
C GLN A 397 -14.44 -24.51 -3.58
N TRP A 398 -13.85 -24.29 -2.41
CA TRP A 398 -12.42 -24.54 -2.18
C TRP A 398 -12.15 -26.02 -2.03
N LYS A 399 -10.91 -26.45 -2.35
CA LYS A 399 -10.49 -27.85 -2.19
C LYS A 399 -9.92 -28.03 -0.78
N GLY A 400 -10.80 -28.17 0.20
CA GLY A 400 -10.42 -28.17 1.61
C GLY A 400 -9.85 -26.80 2.00
N THR A 401 -8.58 -26.75 2.40
CA THR A 401 -7.89 -25.48 2.74
C THR A 401 -7.21 -24.82 1.54
N VAL A 402 -7.31 -25.41 0.34
CA VAL A 402 -6.67 -24.89 -0.87
C VAL A 402 -7.64 -23.96 -1.60
N PRO A 403 -7.30 -22.65 -1.74
CA PRO A 403 -8.14 -21.72 -2.49
C PRO A 403 -8.27 -22.14 -3.95
N VAL A 404 -9.45 -21.91 -4.50
CA VAL A 404 -9.73 -22.11 -5.91
C VAL A 404 -10.05 -20.76 -6.51
N LEU A 405 -9.35 -20.38 -7.59
CA LEU A 405 -9.60 -19.12 -8.29
C LEU A 405 -10.74 -19.25 -9.28
N GLU A 406 -11.36 -18.12 -9.58
CA GLU A 406 -12.18 -18.03 -10.79
C GLU A 406 -11.30 -18.18 -12.04
N PRO A 407 -11.82 -18.68 -13.17
CA PRO A 407 -11.01 -18.97 -14.36
C PRO A 407 -10.16 -17.78 -14.84
N ILE A 408 -8.92 -18.05 -15.24
CA ILE A 408 -7.93 -17.05 -15.68
C ILE A 408 -7.69 -17.20 -17.18
N GLU A 409 -7.70 -16.09 -17.90
CA GLU A 409 -7.28 -16.03 -19.31
C GLU A 409 -5.78 -16.32 -19.39
N ASP A 410 -5.38 -17.32 -20.18
CA ASP A 410 -3.97 -17.69 -20.37
C ASP A 410 -3.20 -17.76 -19.04
N GLU A 411 -3.63 -18.68 -18.17
CA GLU A 411 -3.06 -18.90 -16.83
C GLU A 411 -1.55 -19.19 -16.90
N VAL A 412 -1.07 -19.82 -17.98
CA VAL A 412 0.36 -20.13 -18.19
C VAL A 412 1.23 -18.87 -18.21
N ASN A 413 0.70 -17.74 -18.68
CA ASN A 413 1.43 -16.46 -18.75
C ASN A 413 0.97 -15.43 -17.72
N VAL A 414 0.14 -15.81 -16.74
CA VAL A 414 -0.44 -14.88 -15.76
C VAL A 414 0.62 -14.12 -14.97
N ASP A 415 1.71 -14.78 -14.56
CA ASP A 415 2.74 -14.15 -13.73
C ASP A 415 3.52 -13.04 -14.45
N LYS A 416 3.61 -13.10 -15.79
CA LYS A 416 4.19 -12.01 -16.59
C LYS A 416 3.34 -10.75 -16.45
N ARG A 417 2.01 -10.89 -16.60
CA ARG A 417 1.06 -9.79 -16.46
C ARG A 417 1.02 -9.29 -15.01
N ARG A 418 1.08 -10.18 -14.02
CA ARG A 418 1.12 -9.81 -12.59
C ARG A 418 2.36 -8.97 -12.27
N ALA A 419 3.53 -9.34 -12.80
CA ALA A 419 4.76 -8.55 -12.63
C ALA A 419 4.65 -7.13 -13.21
N GLU A 420 4.00 -6.95 -14.37
CA GLU A 420 3.82 -5.63 -15.01
C GLU A 420 3.00 -4.65 -14.16
N VAL A 421 2.08 -5.16 -13.33
CA VAL A 421 1.22 -4.37 -12.44
C VAL A 421 1.66 -4.42 -10.97
N GLY A 422 2.80 -5.06 -10.69
CA GLY A 422 3.38 -5.14 -9.34
C GLY A 422 2.70 -6.14 -8.41
N LEU A 423 1.93 -7.11 -8.92
CA LEU A 423 1.36 -8.21 -8.12
C LEU A 423 2.40 -9.33 -7.91
N PRO A 424 2.37 -10.04 -6.76
CA PRO A 424 3.22 -11.22 -6.56
C PRO A 424 2.79 -12.37 -7.48
N PRO A 425 3.61 -13.39 -7.74
CA PRO A 425 3.18 -14.60 -8.45
C PRO A 425 1.86 -15.23 -7.95
N LEU A 426 1.13 -15.89 -8.84
CA LEU A 426 -0.21 -16.44 -8.56
C LEU A 426 -0.19 -17.51 -7.46
N SER A 427 0.85 -18.35 -7.46
CA SER A 427 1.10 -19.35 -6.41
C SER A 427 1.15 -18.72 -5.03
N ASP A 428 1.73 -17.53 -4.92
CA ASP A 428 2.01 -16.87 -3.64
C ASP A 428 0.74 -16.26 -3.10
N TYR A 429 -0.03 -15.66 -4.01
CA TYR A 429 -1.35 -15.15 -3.72
C TYR A 429 -2.28 -16.26 -3.21
N LEU A 430 -2.28 -17.44 -3.85
CA LEU A 430 -3.01 -18.62 -3.37
C LEU A 430 -2.55 -19.07 -1.97
N ASN A 431 -1.25 -19.08 -1.69
CA ASN A 431 -0.76 -19.44 -0.37
C ASN A 431 -1.09 -18.39 0.70
N MET A 432 -1.01 -17.11 0.37
CA MET A 432 -1.43 -16.01 1.23
C MET A 432 -2.91 -16.12 1.60
N LEU A 433 -3.78 -16.39 0.61
CA LEU A 433 -5.20 -16.65 0.86
C LEU A 433 -5.37 -17.84 1.81
N LYS A 434 -4.70 -18.97 1.54
CA LYS A 434 -4.75 -20.14 2.41
C LYS A 434 -4.39 -19.82 3.85
N ASP A 435 -3.24 -19.20 4.09
CA ASP A 435 -2.74 -18.91 5.45
C ASP A 435 -3.57 -17.82 6.15
N MET A 436 -4.20 -16.91 5.40
CA MET A 436 -5.11 -15.90 5.94
C MET A 436 -6.41 -16.51 6.49
N TYR A 437 -6.98 -17.50 5.80
CA TYR A 437 -8.26 -18.10 6.17
C TYR A 437 -8.14 -19.40 6.96
N PHE A 438 -6.99 -20.07 6.87
CA PHE A 438 -6.66 -21.30 7.58
C PHE A 438 -5.27 -21.16 8.23
N PRO A 439 -5.10 -20.23 9.20
CA PRO A 439 -3.82 -20.06 9.86
C PRO A 439 -3.42 -21.38 10.53
N ARG A 440 -2.20 -21.84 10.25
CA ARG A 440 -1.63 -23.01 10.92
C ARG A 440 -1.41 -22.67 12.41
N ASN A 441 -2.01 -23.47 13.29
CA ASN A 441 -1.83 -23.40 14.74
C ASN A 441 -0.38 -23.68 15.15
#